data_AF-A0A661SRQ9-F1
#
_entry.id   AF-A0A661SRQ9-F1
#
_cell.length_a   1.000
_cell.length_b   1.000
_cell.length_c   1.000
_cell.angle_alpha   90.00
_cell.angle_beta   90.00
_cell.angle_gamma   90.00
#
_symmetry.space_group_name_H-M   'P 1'
#
loop_
_entity.id
_entity.type
_entity.pdbx_description
1 polymer ?
#
loop_
_entity_poly.entity_id
_entity_poly.type
_entity_poly.pdbx_seq_one_letter_code
_entity_poly.pdbx_strand_id
1 'polypeptide(L)'
;HKDDKKMMNQELMSLYRTYKINPMGGCLPMVLQIPVFIALYRMLYEAIELRHAPFFLWINDLSAPDRLFNFDVSIPFMQPPYGIPVLTIVMGATMFLQQKMSPPPGDPTQAKMMMFLPIVFTVIFINFSSGLVLYWLINNVLSISQQYYVSKKKTS
;
A
#
# COMPACT_ATOMS: atom_id res chain seq x y z
N HIS A 1 -21.85 -10.81 -28.37
CA HIS A 1 -20.62 -10.35 -27.66
C HIS A 1 -20.74 -10.13 -26.14
N LYS A 2 -21.78 -10.63 -25.45
CA LYS A 2 -21.76 -10.79 -23.97
C LYS A 2 -21.45 -12.23 -23.56
N ASP A 3 -21.86 -13.20 -24.39
CA ASP A 3 -21.57 -14.63 -24.19
C ASP A 3 -20.07 -14.95 -24.29
N ASP A 4 -19.34 -14.32 -25.21
CA ASP A 4 -17.88 -14.51 -25.33
C ASP A 4 -17.14 -14.14 -24.05
N LYS A 5 -17.56 -13.06 -23.36
CA LYS A 5 -16.91 -12.64 -22.11
C LYS A 5 -17.20 -13.59 -20.96
N LYS A 6 -18.40 -14.16 -20.90
CA LYS A 6 -18.74 -15.18 -19.90
C LYS A 6 -17.96 -16.47 -20.15
N MET A 7 -17.91 -16.93 -21.40
CA MET A 7 -17.16 -18.11 -21.80
C MET A 7 -15.67 -17.94 -21.50
N MET A 8 -15.07 -16.80 -21.89
CA MET A 8 -13.67 -16.48 -21.62
C MET A 8 -13.36 -16.43 -20.11
N ASN A 9 -14.23 -15.81 -19.30
CA ASN A 9 -14.06 -15.82 -17.85
C ASN A 9 -14.16 -17.23 -17.24
N GLN A 10 -15.03 -18.08 -17.79
CA GLN A 10 -15.15 -19.48 -17.36
C GLN A 10 -13.91 -20.31 -17.71
N GLU A 11 -13.34 -20.13 -18.90
CA GLU A 11 -12.09 -20.79 -19.31
C GLU A 11 -10.89 -20.30 -18.52
N LEU A 12 -10.78 -19.00 -18.23
CA LEU A 12 -9.74 -18.48 -17.35
C LEU A 12 -9.85 -19.06 -15.93
N MET A 13 -11.07 -19.19 -15.41
CA MET A 13 -11.30 -19.79 -14.10
C MET A 13 -11.03 -21.30 -14.09
N SER A 14 -11.34 -22.02 -15.17
CA SER A 14 -11.01 -23.44 -15.29
C SER A 14 -9.49 -23.65 -15.38
N LEU A 15 -8.77 -22.78 -16.11
CA LEU A 15 -7.31 -22.76 -16.15
C LEU A 15 -6.71 -22.55 -14.74
N TYR A 16 -7.19 -21.54 -13.98
CA TYR A 16 -6.73 -21.32 -12.60
C TYR A 16 -6.96 -22.52 -11.69
N ARG A 17 -8.10 -23.22 -11.84
CA ARG A 17 -8.39 -24.45 -11.09
C ARG A 17 -7.47 -25.60 -11.49
N THR A 18 -7.22 -25.79 -12.79
CA THR A 18 -6.33 -26.84 -13.32
C THR A 18 -4.90 -26.65 -12.83
N TYR A 19 -4.39 -25.42 -12.83
CA TYR A 19 -3.04 -25.10 -12.37
C TYR A 19 -2.95 -24.75 -10.87
N LYS A 20 -4.07 -24.85 -10.12
CA LYS A 20 -4.18 -24.49 -8.68
C LYS A 20 -3.63 -23.10 -8.35
N ILE A 21 -3.82 -22.14 -9.25
CA ILE A 21 -3.39 -20.76 -9.06
C ILE A 21 -4.50 -20.00 -8.32
N ASN A 22 -4.18 -19.33 -7.22
CA ASN A 22 -5.14 -18.50 -6.50
C ASN A 22 -5.17 -17.06 -7.07
N PRO A 23 -6.27 -16.61 -7.70
CA PRO A 23 -6.37 -15.25 -8.25
C PRO A 23 -6.32 -14.14 -7.17
N MET A 24 -6.53 -14.50 -5.90
CA MET A 24 -6.35 -13.60 -4.74
C MET A 24 -4.97 -13.73 -4.08
N GLY A 25 -4.04 -14.51 -4.65
CA GLY A 25 -2.68 -14.61 -4.14
C GLY A 25 -1.96 -13.26 -4.03
N GLY A 26 -2.39 -12.25 -4.81
CA GLY A 26 -1.86 -10.89 -4.74
C GLY A 26 -2.18 -10.11 -3.45
N CYS A 27 -3.22 -10.47 -2.70
CA CYS A 27 -3.53 -9.85 -1.40
C CYS A 27 -3.06 -10.70 -0.20
N LEU A 28 -2.62 -11.93 -0.44
CA LEU A 28 -2.02 -12.80 0.58
C LEU A 28 -0.83 -12.14 1.32
N PRO A 29 0.05 -11.36 0.66
CA PRO A 29 1.12 -10.62 1.34
C PRO A 29 0.61 -9.63 2.39
N MET A 30 -0.56 -9.02 2.17
CA MET A 30 -1.14 -8.09 3.16
C MET A 30 -1.57 -8.83 4.42
N VAL A 31 -2.13 -10.04 4.30
CA VAL A 31 -2.57 -10.82 5.47
C VAL A 31 -1.37 -11.22 6.34
N LEU A 32 -0.26 -11.65 5.70
CA LEU A 32 0.98 -11.96 6.40
C LEU A 32 1.63 -10.73 7.04
N GLN A 33 1.31 -9.53 6.55
CA GLN A 33 1.80 -8.26 7.07
C GLN A 33 1.04 -7.77 8.31
N ILE A 34 -0.21 -8.22 8.52
CA ILE A 34 -1.05 -7.77 9.65
C ILE A 34 -0.37 -7.94 11.02
N PRO A 35 0.26 -9.08 11.36
CA PRO A 35 0.95 -9.23 12.65
C PRO A 35 2.06 -8.22 12.87
N VAL A 36 2.84 -7.94 11.83
CA VAL A 36 3.95 -6.97 11.89
C VAL A 36 3.41 -5.55 12.04
N PHE A 37 2.32 -5.24 11.34
CA PHE A 37 1.60 -3.96 11.48
C PHE A 37 1.12 -3.74 12.91
N ILE A 38 0.49 -4.76 13.53
CA ILE A 38 0.02 -4.68 14.92
C ILE A 38 1.19 -4.47 15.88
N ALA A 39 2.29 -5.20 15.70
CA ALA A 39 3.47 -5.09 16.55
C ALA A 39 4.08 -3.68 16.47
N LEU A 40 4.26 -3.14 15.26
CA LEU A 40 4.79 -1.79 15.06
C LEU A 40 3.86 -0.70 15.56
N TYR A 41 2.55 -0.85 15.32
CA TYR A 41 1.56 0.10 15.83
C TYR A 41 1.61 0.17 17.36
N ARG A 42 1.65 -0.98 18.05
CA ARG A 42 1.78 -1.03 19.51
C ARG A 42 3.11 -0.48 20.00
N MET A 43 4.22 -0.84 19.34
CA MET A 43 5.54 -0.33 19.69
C MET A 43 5.61 1.20 19.59
N LEU A 44 5.12 1.79 18.49
CA LEU A 44 5.12 3.24 18.31
C LEU A 44 4.18 3.96 19.28
N TYR A 45 3.11 3.29 19.72
CA TYR A 45 2.17 3.85 20.69
C TYR A 45 2.70 3.79 22.13
N GLU A 46 3.44 2.73 22.48
CA GLU A 46 3.99 2.52 23.82
C GLU A 46 5.38 3.15 24.03
N ALA A 47 6.16 3.33 22.97
CA ALA A 47 7.49 3.90 23.07
C ALA A 47 7.43 5.42 23.29
N ILE A 48 7.47 5.82 24.56
CA ILE A 48 7.47 7.22 25.02
C ILE A 48 8.64 8.01 24.42
N GLU A 49 9.78 7.37 24.16
CA GLU A 49 10.98 8.00 23.57
C GLU A 49 10.82 8.41 22.10
N LEU A 50 9.88 7.78 21.37
CA LEU A 50 9.57 8.13 19.98
C LEU A 50 8.57 9.29 19.88
N ARG A 51 7.97 9.68 21.00
CA ARG A 51 7.09 10.84 21.12
C ARG A 51 7.93 12.11 21.04
N HIS A 52 7.61 12.98 20.08
CA HIS A 52 8.43 14.17 19.74
C HIS A 52 9.87 13.88 19.29
N ALA A 53 10.18 12.65 18.88
CA ALA A 53 11.49 12.34 18.32
C ALA A 53 11.60 12.90 16.89
N PRO A 54 12.48 13.89 16.64
CA PRO A 54 12.74 14.33 15.28
C PRO A 54 13.44 13.20 14.52
N PHE A 55 12.88 12.80 13.38
CA PHE A 55 13.44 11.75 12.54
C PHE A 55 14.24 12.34 11.39
N PHE A 56 13.56 12.96 10.42
CA PHE A 56 14.19 13.46 9.20
C PHE A 56 13.33 14.52 8.51
N LEU A 57 13.96 15.56 7.96
CA LEU A 57 13.31 16.67 7.26
C LEU A 57 12.18 17.34 8.07
N TRP A 58 10.92 17.12 7.68
CA TRP A 58 9.74 17.70 8.33
C TRP A 58 9.08 16.75 9.35
N ILE A 59 9.55 15.50 9.45
CA ILE A 59 9.00 14.49 10.36
C ILE A 59 9.59 14.72 11.75
N ASN A 60 8.80 15.37 12.61
CA ASN A 60 9.20 15.72 13.98
C ASN A 60 8.60 14.80 15.06
N ASP A 61 7.69 13.90 14.68
CA ASP A 61 7.06 12.95 15.59
C ASP A 61 6.65 11.67 14.83
N LEU A 62 7.25 10.53 15.21
CA LEU A 62 6.97 9.24 14.60
C LEU A 62 5.69 8.58 15.12
N SER A 63 5.16 9.06 16.25
CA SER A 63 3.94 8.55 16.88
C SER A 63 2.67 9.25 16.37
N ALA A 64 2.80 10.46 15.82
CA ALA A 64 1.70 11.24 15.26
C ALA A 64 1.60 11.13 13.73
N PRO A 65 0.44 11.45 13.12
CA PRO A 65 0.31 11.52 11.67
C PRO A 65 1.23 12.57 11.03
N ASP A 66 1.76 12.25 9.84
CA ASP A 66 2.60 13.17 9.06
C ASP A 66 1.79 14.37 8.57
N ARG A 67 2.24 15.60 8.88
CA ARG A 67 1.61 16.87 8.51
C ARG A 67 2.67 17.92 8.21
N LEU A 68 3.00 18.09 6.94
CA LEU A 68 3.83 19.20 6.46
C LEU A 68 2.96 20.46 6.33
N PHE A 69 3.29 21.51 7.09
CA PHE A 69 2.54 22.78 7.20
C PHE A 69 1.07 22.60 7.63
N ASN A 70 0.76 23.07 8.84
CA ASN A 70 -0.61 23.00 9.34
C ASN A 70 -1.49 24.09 8.72
N PHE A 71 -2.77 23.78 8.50
CA PHE A 71 -3.78 24.73 8.05
C PHE A 71 -5.13 24.47 8.74
N ASP A 72 -6.00 25.48 8.82
CA ASP A 72 -7.30 25.38 9.51
C ASP A 72 -8.46 24.90 8.62
N VAL A 73 -8.15 24.38 7.43
CA VAL A 73 -9.13 23.84 6.48
C VAL A 73 -9.37 22.36 6.74
N SER A 74 -10.63 21.97 6.92
CA SER A 74 -11.00 20.57 7.09
C SER A 74 -10.97 19.81 5.77
N ILE A 75 -10.24 18.70 5.74
CA ILE A 75 -10.20 17.77 4.60
C ILE A 75 -11.01 16.53 4.98
N PRO A 76 -11.94 16.05 4.13
CA PRO A 76 -12.65 14.80 4.37
C PRO A 76 -11.67 13.65 4.65
N PHE A 77 -12.02 12.80 5.62
CA PHE A 77 -11.21 11.65 6.06
C PHE A 77 -9.88 11.98 6.74
N MET A 78 -9.48 13.25 6.88
CA MET A 78 -8.32 13.65 7.67
C MET A 78 -8.77 14.10 9.07
N GLN A 79 -8.05 13.67 10.10
CA GLN A 79 -8.25 14.11 11.48
C GLN A 79 -7.30 15.28 11.81
N PRO A 80 -7.74 16.25 12.64
CA PRO A 80 -6.89 17.31 13.14
C PRO A 80 -5.65 16.78 13.90
N PRO A 81 -4.50 17.47 13.84
CA PRO A 81 -4.25 18.69 13.06
C PRO A 81 -4.23 18.42 11.55
N TYR A 82 -4.76 19.36 10.76
CA TYR A 82 -4.76 19.28 9.30
C TYR A 82 -3.45 19.84 8.75
N GLY A 83 -2.96 19.25 7.66
CA GLY A 83 -1.68 19.57 7.04
C GLY A 83 -1.44 18.69 5.83
N ILE A 84 -0.33 18.88 5.13
CA ILE A 84 -0.01 18.10 3.92
C ILE A 84 0.62 16.75 4.32
N PRO A 85 -0.01 15.60 4.05
CA PRO A 85 0.48 14.29 4.47
C PRO A 85 1.46 13.72 3.44
N VAL A 86 2.61 14.37 3.27
CA VAL A 86 3.61 14.07 2.23
C VAL A 86 4.04 12.61 2.27
N LEU A 87 4.34 12.09 3.46
CA LEU A 87 4.79 10.71 3.63
C LEU A 87 3.74 9.70 3.17
N THR A 88 2.47 9.94 3.52
CA THR A 88 1.36 9.08 3.12
C THR A 88 1.10 9.15 1.61
N ILE A 89 1.23 10.34 1.00
CA ILE A 89 1.11 10.51 -0.46
C ILE A 89 2.22 9.76 -1.19
N VAL A 90 3.47 9.88 -0.73
CA VAL A 90 4.61 9.15 -1.30
C VAL A 90 4.42 7.63 -1.14
N MET A 91 3.95 7.19 0.02
CA MET A 91 3.60 5.78 0.25
C MET A 91 2.54 5.30 -0.75
N GLY A 92 1.45 6.03 -0.96
CA GLY A 92 0.44 5.73 -1.97
C GLY A 92 0.98 5.66 -3.39
N ALA A 93 1.86 6.60 -3.77
CA ALA A 93 2.52 6.61 -5.06
C ALA A 93 3.42 5.37 -5.26
N THR A 94 4.17 4.96 -4.23
CA THR A 94 4.98 3.74 -4.29
C THR A 94 4.13 2.47 -4.39
N MET A 95 2.99 2.40 -3.69
CA MET A 95 2.03 1.29 -3.85
C MET A 95 1.53 1.20 -5.28
N PHE A 96 1.17 2.33 -5.89
CA PHE A 96 0.72 2.37 -7.28
C PHE A 96 1.82 1.91 -8.25
N LEU A 97 3.06 2.34 -8.02
CA LEU A 97 4.21 1.90 -8.82
C LEU A 97 4.44 0.39 -8.71
N GLN A 98 4.46 -0.14 -7.48
CA GLN A 98 4.61 -1.57 -7.22
C GLN A 98 3.50 -2.38 -7.90
N GLN A 99 2.27 -1.88 -7.87
CA GLN A 99 1.15 -2.53 -8.52
C GLN A 99 1.31 -2.56 -10.05
N LYS A 100 1.85 -1.50 -10.66
CA LYS A 100 2.13 -1.48 -12.10
C LYS A 100 3.25 -2.44 -12.53
N MET A 101 4.15 -2.80 -11.63
CA MET A 101 5.19 -3.80 -11.87
C MET A 101 4.68 -5.24 -11.74
N SER A 102 3.52 -5.42 -11.11
CA SER A 102 2.89 -6.72 -10.94
C SER A 102 2.05 -7.09 -12.18
N PRO A 103 1.98 -8.37 -12.56
CA PRO A 103 1.14 -8.81 -13.66
C PRO A 103 -0.33 -8.41 -13.44
N PRO A 104 -1.00 -7.80 -14.42
CA PRO A 104 -2.41 -7.44 -14.27
C PRO A 104 -3.27 -8.71 -14.20
N PRO A 105 -4.34 -8.72 -13.38
CA PRO A 105 -5.28 -9.84 -13.34
C PRO A 105 -6.01 -9.98 -14.67
N GLY A 106 -6.36 -11.22 -15.05
CA GLY A 106 -7.00 -11.52 -16.33
C GLY A 106 -8.39 -10.90 -16.51
N ASP A 107 -9.12 -10.58 -15.43
CA ASP A 107 -10.42 -9.89 -15.50
C ASP A 107 -10.23 -8.36 -15.43
N PRO A 108 -10.72 -7.60 -16.43
CA PRO A 108 -10.66 -6.13 -16.43
C PRO A 108 -11.35 -5.48 -15.22
N THR A 109 -12.35 -6.13 -14.63
CA THR A 109 -13.04 -5.64 -13.43
C THR A 109 -12.11 -5.71 -12.21
N GLN A 110 -11.39 -6.82 -12.06
CA GLN A 110 -10.41 -7.00 -10.99
C GLN A 110 -9.24 -6.02 -11.17
N ALA A 111 -8.77 -5.81 -12.41
CA ALA A 111 -7.69 -4.86 -12.70
C ALA A 111 -8.05 -3.43 -12.27
N LYS A 112 -9.26 -2.98 -12.60
CA LYS A 112 -9.77 -1.67 -12.17
C LYS A 112 -9.82 -1.56 -10.66
N MET A 113 -10.40 -2.55 -9.98
CA MET A 113 -10.48 -2.55 -8.51
C MET A 113 -9.10 -2.44 -7.86
N MET A 114 -8.12 -3.20 -8.36
CA MET A 114 -6.76 -3.13 -7.84
C MET A 114 -6.17 -1.72 -8.03
N MET A 115 -6.42 -1.03 -9.16
CA MET A 115 -5.89 0.34 -9.38
C MET A 115 -6.45 1.39 -8.41
N PHE A 116 -7.65 1.19 -7.88
CA PHE A 116 -8.22 2.06 -6.85
C PHE A 116 -7.71 1.75 -5.44
N LEU A 117 -7.18 0.55 -5.22
CA LEU A 117 -6.76 0.08 -3.89
C LEU A 117 -5.67 0.97 -3.27
N PRO A 118 -4.61 1.41 -3.97
CA PRO A 118 -3.63 2.36 -3.43
C PRO A 118 -4.26 3.66 -2.92
N ILE A 119 -5.29 4.17 -3.61
CA ILE A 119 -5.98 5.41 -3.21
C ILE A 119 -6.74 5.18 -1.91
N VAL A 120 -7.48 4.08 -1.80
CA VAL A 120 -8.22 3.71 -0.59
C VAL A 120 -7.26 3.55 0.59
N PHE A 121 -6.14 2.84 0.41
CA PHE A 121 -5.12 2.67 1.45
C PHE A 121 -4.49 4.00 1.86
N THR A 122 -4.22 4.90 0.91
CA THR A 122 -3.70 6.24 1.20
C THR A 122 -4.66 7.02 2.10
N VAL A 123 -5.96 6.97 1.84
CA VAL A 123 -6.98 7.62 2.67
C VAL A 123 -7.08 6.98 4.05
N ILE A 124 -6.99 5.65 4.16
CA ILE A 124 -6.99 4.96 5.47
C ILE A 124 -5.75 5.35 6.29
N PHE A 125 -4.58 5.39 5.65
CA PHE A 125 -3.29 5.64 6.31
C PHE A 125 -3.04 7.13 6.62
N ILE A 126 -3.89 8.03 6.15
CA ILE A 126 -3.71 9.49 6.34
C ILE A 126 -3.72 9.91 7.81
N ASN A 127 -4.34 9.11 8.69
CA ASN A 127 -4.42 9.36 10.14
C ASN A 127 -3.56 8.40 10.97
N PHE A 128 -2.78 7.53 10.33
CA PHE A 128 -1.87 6.64 11.05
C PHE A 128 -0.57 7.36 11.40
N SER A 129 0.14 6.83 12.40
CA SER A 129 1.42 7.36 12.84
C SER A 129 2.43 7.37 11.68
N SER A 130 3.22 8.44 11.57
CA SER A 130 4.18 8.61 10.50
C SER A 130 5.25 7.49 10.51
N GLY A 131 5.60 6.94 11.67
CA GLY A 131 6.49 5.79 11.78
C GLY A 131 5.94 4.53 11.12
N LEU A 132 4.64 4.29 11.21
CA LEU A 132 3.99 3.15 10.57
C LEU A 132 3.93 3.32 9.05
N VAL A 133 3.60 4.53 8.59
CA VAL A 133 3.60 4.88 7.17
C VAL A 133 5.02 4.79 6.58
N LEU A 134 6.03 5.26 7.32
CA LEU A 134 7.43 5.19 6.94
C LEU A 134 7.90 3.74 6.79
N TYR A 135 7.57 2.89 7.77
CA TYR A 135 7.88 1.46 7.68
C TYR A 135 7.27 0.85 6.42
N TRP A 136 6.00 1.14 6.13
CA TRP A 136 5.35 0.63 4.93
C TRP A 136 6.04 1.13 3.65
N LEU A 137 6.37 2.42 3.59
CA LEU A 137 7.08 3.02 2.47
C LEU A 137 8.42 2.32 2.22
N ILE A 138 9.22 2.09 3.26
CA ILE A 138 10.51 1.39 3.16
C ILE A 138 10.31 -0.03 2.60
N ASN A 139 9.31 -0.78 3.10
CA ASN A 139 9.02 -2.12 2.58
C ASN A 139 8.58 -2.11 1.12
N ASN A 140 7.76 -1.14 0.71
CA ASN A 140 7.38 -0.97 -0.69
C ASN A 140 8.60 -0.73 -1.58
N VAL A 141 9.49 0.19 -1.17
CA VAL A 141 10.71 0.54 -1.92
C VAL A 141 11.65 -0.66 -2.03
N LEU A 142 11.86 -1.42 -0.94
CA LEU A 142 12.66 -2.64 -0.96
C LEU A 142 12.06 -3.70 -1.88
N SER A 143 10.75 -3.90 -1.82
CA SER A 143 10.03 -4.86 -2.66
C SER A 143 10.11 -4.48 -4.14
N ILE A 144 9.93 -3.19 -4.47
CA ILE A 144 10.11 -2.66 -5.83
C ILE A 144 11.54 -2.89 -6.30
N SER A 145 12.53 -2.61 -5.46
CA SER A 145 13.95 -2.79 -5.78
C SER A 145 14.28 -4.25 -6.05
N GLN A 146 13.78 -5.16 -5.21
CA GLN A 146 13.89 -6.61 -5.43
C GLN A 146 13.21 -7.03 -6.73
N GLN A 147 11.96 -6.59 -6.96
CA GLN A 147 11.20 -6.96 -8.15
C GLN A 147 11.88 -6.45 -9.43
N TYR A 148 12.41 -5.24 -9.40
CA TYR A 148 13.20 -4.67 -10.50
C TYR A 148 14.46 -5.50 -10.80
N TYR A 149 15.23 -5.86 -9.76
CA TYR A 149 16.43 -6.68 -9.90
C TYR A 149 16.12 -8.09 -10.44
N VAL A 150 15.08 -8.75 -9.91
CA VAL A 150 14.65 -10.08 -10.36
C VAL A 150 14.14 -10.05 -11.80
N SER A 151 13.37 -9.02 -12.16
CA SER A 151 12.83 -8.88 -13.52
C SER A 151 13.95 -8.67 -14.53
N LYS A 152 14.94 -7.84 -14.20
CA LYS A 152 16.13 -7.62 -15.04
C LYS A 152 16.92 -8.91 -15.25
N LYS A 153 17.08 -9.74 -14.21
CA LYS A 153 17.76 -11.05 -14.29
C LYS A 153 17.03 -12.10 -15.14
N LYS A 154 15.72 -11.99 -15.33
CA LYS A 154 14.94 -12.89 -16.19
C LYS A 154 14.94 -12.47 -17.66
N THR A 155 15.31 -11.22 -17.95
CA THR A 155 15.37 -10.66 -19.31
C THR A 155 16.78 -10.70 -19.92
N SER A 156 17.82 -10.84 -19.09
CA SER A 156 19.18 -11.21 -19.52
C SER A 156 19.36 -12.73 -19.51
#